data_AF-A0A831SJM7-F1
#
_entry.id   AF-A0A831SJM7-F1
#
_cell.length_a   1.000
_cell.length_b   1.000
_cell.length_c   1.000
_cell.angle_alpha   90.00
_cell.angle_beta   90.00
_cell.angle_gamma   90.00
#
_symmetry.space_group_name_H-M   'P 1'
#
loop_
_entity.id
_entity.type
_entity.pdbx_description
1 polymer ?
#
loop_
_entity_poly.entity_id
_entity_poly.type
_entity_poly.pdbx_seq_one_letter_code
_entity_poly.pdbx_strand_id
1 'polypeptide(L)' 'MDREHIESYVGKLVEVVTDIPMGEYYGIIEKIEGDTVVISIFEPVFHRDKPTTYEKTERTMSIICDDIKRIKEIK' A
#
# COMPACT_ATOMS: atom_id res chain seq x y z
N MET A 1 2.23 10.90 8.50
CA MET A 1 1.23 11.45 7.55
C MET A 1 -0.12 11.49 8.23
N ASP A 2 -1.00 12.45 7.92
CA ASP A 2 -2.29 12.56 8.60
C ASP A 2 -3.23 11.38 8.27
N ARG A 3 -3.95 10.88 9.28
CA ARG A 3 -4.84 9.72 9.15
C ARG A 3 -5.94 9.93 8.11
N GLU A 4 -6.59 11.08 8.08
CA GLU A 4 -7.66 11.39 7.11
C GLU A 4 -7.15 11.30 5.67
N HIS A 5 -5.87 11.65 5.44
CA HIS A 5 -5.24 11.52 4.15
C HIS A 5 -5.12 10.04 3.75
N ILE A 6 -4.69 9.18 4.67
CA ILE A 6 -4.56 7.73 4.45
C ILE A 6 -5.94 7.09 4.23
N GLU A 7 -6.96 7.50 4.99
CA GLU A 7 -8.34 7.02 4.87
C GLU A 7 -8.92 7.23 3.46
N SER A 8 -8.51 8.29 2.76
CA SER A 8 -8.94 8.57 1.38
C SER A 8 -8.48 7.53 0.34
N TYR A 9 -7.54 6.65 0.71
CA TYR A 9 -7.01 5.58 -0.13
C TYR A 9 -7.54 4.19 0.22
N VAL A 10 -8.41 4.06 1.24
CA VAL A 10 -9.01 2.78 1.60
C VAL A 10 -9.76 2.19 0.40
N GLY A 11 -9.51 0.91 0.11
CA GLY A 11 -10.08 0.18 -1.03
C GLY A 11 -9.40 0.47 -2.37
N LYS A 12 -8.35 1.30 -2.42
CA LYS A 12 -7.62 1.62 -3.65
C LYS A 12 -6.30 0.86 -3.73
N LEU A 13 -5.89 0.52 -4.95
CA LEU A 13 -4.55 0.02 -5.21
C LEU A 13 -3.56 1.18 -5.09
N VAL A 14 -2.57 1.03 -4.22
CA VAL A 14 -1.62 2.07 -3.87
C VAL A 14 -0.19 1.55 -3.83
N GLU A 15 0.72 2.48 -4.09
CA GLU A 15 2.13 2.43 -3.73
C GLU A 15 2.29 3.10 -2.35
N VAL A 16 2.93 2.42 -1.40
CA VAL A 16 3.18 2.91 -0.04
C VAL A 16 4.68 2.89 0.24
N VAL A 17 5.24 4.03 0.64
CA VAL A 17 6.65 4.17 1.01
C VAL A 17 6.76 4.41 2.51
N THR A 18 7.59 3.63 3.20
CA THR A 18 7.80 3.71 4.66
C THR A 18 9.22 4.12 5.04
N ASP A 19 9.40 4.66 6.25
CA ASP A 19 10.71 5.09 6.78
C ASP A 19 11.44 4.02 7.63
N ILE A 20 10.74 2.96 8.06
CA ILE A 20 11.31 1.75 8.69
C ILE A 20 11.85 0.79 7.61
N PRO A 21 12.64 -0.28 7.92
CA PRO A 21 13.48 -1.01 6.97
C PRO A 21 12.71 -1.92 5.98
N MET A 22 11.63 -1.42 5.42
CA MET A 22 10.62 -2.17 4.70
C MET A 22 10.28 -1.54 3.33
N GLY A 23 10.70 -0.31 3.04
CA GLY A 23 10.82 0.18 1.66
C GLY A 23 9.48 0.51 0.99
N GLU A 24 9.31 0.07 -0.26
CA GLU A 24 8.13 0.36 -1.09
C GLU A 24 7.24 -0.88 -1.23
N TYR A 25 5.94 -0.69 -0.98
CA TYR A 25 4.93 -1.73 -1.07
C TYR A 25 3.86 -1.36 -2.08
N TYR A 26 3.33 -2.39 -2.74
CA TYR A 26 2.14 -2.26 -3.56
C TYR A 26 1.02 -3.05 -2.90
N GLY A 27 -0.17 -2.48 -2.83
CA GLY A 27 -1.28 -3.16 -2.20
C GLY A 27 -2.56 -2.36 -2.11
N ILE A 28 -3.58 -2.97 -1.53
CA ILE A 28 -4.85 -2.31 -1.23
C ILE A 28 -4.93 -2.09 0.28
N ILE A 29 -5.19 -0.84 0.68
CA ILE A 29 -5.50 -0.54 2.08
C ILE A 29 -6.89 -1.12 2.39
N GLU A 30 -6.94 -2.13 3.24
CA GLU A 30 -8.20 -2.81 3.58
C GLU A 30 -8.96 -2.05 4.66
N LYS A 31 -8.24 -1.60 5.69
CA LYS A 31 -8.80 -0.89 6.84
C LYS A 31 -7.71 -0.16 7.61
N ILE A 32 -8.15 0.74 8.48
CA ILE A 32 -7.30 1.46 9.42
C ILE A 32 -7.88 1.21 10.82
N GLU A 33 -7.05 0.68 11.72
CA GLU A 33 -7.40 0.33 13.09
C GLU A 33 -6.52 1.16 14.04
N GLY A 34 -7.11 2.22 14.61
CA GLY A 34 -6.36 3.20 15.39
C GLY A 34 -5.30 3.90 14.52
N ASP A 35 -4.04 3.76 14.89
CA ASP A 35 -2.88 4.31 14.17
C ASP A 35 -2.20 3.27 13.27
N THR A 36 -2.84 2.12 13.02
CA THR A 36 -2.31 1.05 12.18
C THR A 36 -3.12 0.92 10.89
N VAL A 37 -2.41 0.90 9.76
CA VAL A 37 -2.96 0.67 8.42
C VAL A 37 -2.73 -0.79 8.06
N VAL A 38 -3.81 -1.49 7.67
CA VAL A 38 -3.72 -2.88 7.19
C VAL A 38 -3.79 -2.89 5.67
N ILE A 39 -2.78 -3.48 5.03
CA ILE A 39 -2.61 -3.52 3.58
C ILE A 39 -2.56 -4.97 3.11
N SER A 40 -3.42 -5.32 2.15
CA SER A 40 -3.30 -6.54 1.36
C SER A 40 -2.18 -6.35 0.33
N ILE A 41 -1.15 -7.18 0.36
CA ILE A 41 0.05 -7.01 -0.48
C ILE A 41 -0.20 -7.54 -1.89
N PHE A 42 0.20 -6.75 -2.87
CA PHE A 42 0.20 -7.08 -4.29
C PHE A 42 1.65 -7.11 -4.80
N GLU A 43 1.95 -8.05 -5.68
CA GLU A 43 3.25 -8.10 -6.36
C GLU A 43 3.13 -7.57 -7.79
N PRO A 44 4.07 -6.73 -8.24
CA PRO A 44 4.11 -6.28 -9.62
C PRO A 44 4.55 -7.42 -10.54
N VAL A 45 3.77 -7.68 -11.57
CA VAL A 45 4.06 -8.63 -12.64
C VAL A 45 4.47 -7.85 -13.88
N PHE A 46 5.73 -7.98 -14.24
CA PHE A 46 6.33 -7.30 -15.37
C PHE A 46 6.13 -8.11 -16.64
N HIS A 47 5.55 -7.46 -17.66
CA HIS A 47 5.39 -8.03 -18.99
C HIS A 47 6.29 -7.27 -19.94
N ARG A 48 6.95 -7.99 -20.86
CA ARG A 48 7.91 -7.38 -21.80
C ARG A 48 7.30 -6.31 -22.71
N ASP A 49 6.03 -6.48 -23.09
CA ASP A 49 5.33 -5.66 -24.08
C ASP A 49 3.95 -5.18 -23.60
N LYS A 50 3.68 -5.26 -22.28
CA LYS A 50 2.42 -4.81 -21.68
C LYS A 50 2.68 -4.00 -20.40
N PRO A 51 1.73 -3.15 -19.97
CA PRO A 51 1.82 -2.49 -18.67
C PRO A 51 2.01 -3.50 -17.53
N THR A 52 2.72 -3.07 -16.49
CA THR A 52 2.83 -3.83 -15.24
C THR A 52 1.44 -4.07 -14.67
N THR A 53 1.16 -5.33 -14.33
CA THR A 53 -0.05 -5.70 -13.61
C THR A 53 0.29 -5.96 -12.14
N TYR A 54 -0.69 -5.93 -11.27
CA TYR A 54 -0.49 -6.18 -9.85
C TYR A 54 -1.38 -7.35 -9.44
N GLU A 55 -0.77 -8.40 -8.90
CA GLU A 55 -1.49 -9.60 -8.48
C GLU A 55 -1.57 -9.67 -6.96
N LYS A 56 -2.76 -9.95 -6.43
CA LYS A 56 -3.00 -10.07 -4.99
C LYS A 56 -2.25 -11.29 -4.46
N THR A 57 -1.50 -11.11 -3.38
CA THR A 57 -0.90 -12.21 -2.62
C THR A 57 -1.77 -12.61 -1.43
N GLU A 58 -1.46 -13.73 -0.78
CA GLU A 58 -2.09 -14.12 0.49
C GLU A 58 -1.54 -13.35 1.71
N ARG A 59 -0.62 -12.41 1.49
CA ARG A 59 0.04 -11.65 2.55
C ARG A 59 -0.70 -10.36 2.85
N THR A 60 -0.81 -10.05 4.13
CA THR A 60 -1.20 -8.74 4.64
C THR A 60 -0.06 -8.16 5.47
N MET A 61 -0.02 -6.83 5.56
CA MET A 61 0.95 -6.11 6.37
C MET A 61 0.25 -5.02 7.17
N SER A 62 0.73 -4.83 8.40
CA SER A 62 0.30 -3.76 9.29
C SER A 62 1.41 -2.72 9.39
N ILE A 63 1.10 -1.46 9.12
CA ILE A 63 2.05 -0.34 9.11
C ILE A 63 1.51 0.77 10.00
N ILE A 64 2.33 1.34 10.87
CA ILE A 64 1.92 2.48 11.69
C ILE A 64 1.81 3.72 10.79
N CYS A 65 0.74 4.51 10.94
CA CYS A 65 0.48 5.70 10.12
C CYS A 65 1.67 6.68 10.08
N ASP A 66 2.38 6.83 11.20
CA ASP A 66 3.55 7.70 11.35
C ASP A 66 4.77 7.21 10.57
N ASP A 67 4.87 5.90 10.34
CA ASP A 67 5.95 5.30 9.56
C ASP A 67 5.73 5.42 8.05
N ILE A 68 4.53 5.85 7.62
CA ILE A 68 4.21 6.05 6.21
C ILE A 68 4.66 7.44 5.77
N LYS A 69 5.63 7.45 4.87
CA LYS A 69 6.19 8.66 4.26
C LYS A 69 5.35 9.17 3.11
N ARG A 70 4.83 8.27 2.28
CA ARG A 70 4.06 8.61 1.07
C ARG A 70 3.11 7.49 0.69
N ILE A 71 1.92 7.86 0.21
CA ILE A 71 0.99 6.98 -0.49
C ILE A 71 0.68 7.58 -1.86
N LYS A 72 0.57 6.73 -2.89
CA LYS A 72 0.15 7.13 -4.23
C LYS A 72 -0.80 6.09 -4.81
N GLU A 73 -1.92 6.54 -5.36
CA GLU A 73 -2.86 5.68 -6.08
C GLU A 73 -2.28 5.20 -7.42
N ILE A 74 -2.43 3.91 -7.70
CA ILE A 74 -2.01 3.26 -8.95
C ILE A 74 -3.27 3.07 -9.81
N LYS A 75 -3.24 3.58 -11.04
CA LYS A 75 -4.33 3.53 -12.02
C LYS A 75 -4.01 2.61 -13.18
#